data_AF-A0A3R7E6E3-F1
#
_entry.id   AF-A0A3R7E6E3-F1
#
_cell.length_a   1.000
_cell.length_b   1.000
_cell.length_c   1.000
_cell.angle_alpha   90.00
_cell.angle_beta   90.00
_cell.angle_gamma   90.00
#
_symmetry.space_group_name_H-M   'P 1'
#
loop_
_entity.id
_entity.type
_entity.pdbx_description
1 polymer ?
#
loop_
_entity_poly.entity_id
_entity_poly.type
_entity_poly.pdbx_seq_one_letter_code
_entity_poly.pdbx_strand_id
1 'polypeptide(L)' 'MILNELRSIRERLDHIETLLEERLIGVEEPLPDEVEAIENYERRKAEGRLSLVELEDLES' A
#
# COMPACT_ATOMS: atom_id res chain seq x y z
N MET A 1 32.04 -5.47 23.56
CA MET A 1 31.39 -4.21 23.96
C MET A 1 31.10 -3.36 22.73
N ILE A 2 32.12 -2.77 22.07
CA ILE A 2 31.96 -1.97 20.84
C ILE A 2 31.25 -2.72 19.70
N LEU A 3 31.60 -3.99 19.46
CA LEU A 3 30.95 -4.83 18.45
C LEU A 3 29.45 -5.05 18.70
N ASN A 4 29.05 -5.14 19.97
CA ASN A 4 27.65 -5.33 20.33
C ASN A 4 26.86 -4.02 20.15
N GLU A 5 27.48 -2.88 20.49
CA GLU A 5 26.91 -1.55 20.25
C GLU A 5 26.75 -1.28 18.75
N LEU A 6 27.75 -1.60 17.94
CA LEU A 6 27.68 -1.49 16.47
C LEU A 6 26.56 -2.36 15.88
N ARG A 7 26.41 -3.59 16.37
CA ARG A 7 25.33 -4.47 15.94
C ARG A 7 23.95 -3.90 16.30
N SER A 8 23.80 -3.40 17.52
CA SER A 8 22.55 -2.78 17.97
C SER A 8 22.20 -1.51 17.18
N ILE A 9 23.20 -0.71 16.79
CA ILE A 9 23.00 0.46 15.94
C ILE A 9 22.54 0.04 14.54
N ARG A 10 23.17 -0.99 13.95
CA ARG A 10 22.75 -1.52 12.64
C ARG A 10 21.31 -2.02 12.67
N GLU A 11 20.94 -2.85 13.65
CA GLU A 11 19.57 -3.36 13.78
C GLU A 11 18.51 -2.24 13.88
N ARG A 12 18.84 -1.15 14.57
CA ARG A 12 17.95 0.02 14.66
C ARG A 12 17.85 0.79 13.36
N LEU A 13 18.96 0.91 12.61
CA LEU A 13 18.95 1.55 11.30
C LEU A 13 18.15 0.74 10.29
N ASP A 14 18.33 -0.58 10.25
CA ASP A 14 17.56 -1.47 9.38
C ASP A 14 16.05 -1.35 9.64
N HIS A 15 15.64 -1.29 10.92
CA HIS A 15 14.25 -1.08 11.29
C HIS A 15 13.70 0.29 10.84
N ILE A 16 14.50 1.35 10.96
CA ILE A 16 14.12 2.69 10.49
C ILE A 16 14.02 2.70 8.96
N GLU A 17 14.93 2.06 8.23
CA GLU A 17 14.85 1.91 6.78
C GLU A 17 13.57 1.18 6.37
N THR A 18 13.21 0.07 7.02
CA THR A 18 11.94 -0.62 6.73
C THR A 18 10.73 0.28 6.97
N LEU A 19 10.68 1.00 8.10
CA LEU A 19 9.58 1.93 8.39
C LEU A 19 9.53 3.10 7.41
N LEU A 20 10.69 3.53 6.90
CA LEU A 20 10.77 4.55 5.88
C LEU A 20 10.31 4.00 4.54
N GLU A 21 10.74 2.81 4.11
CA GLU A 21 10.26 2.16 2.88
C GLU A 21 8.75 1.94 2.91
N GLU A 22 8.19 1.44 4.00
CA GLU A 22 6.73 1.30 4.18
C GLU A 22 5.98 2.64 4.08
N ARG A 23 6.65 3.75 4.40
CA ARG A 23 6.11 5.13 4.32
C ARG A 23 6.54 5.90 3.07
N LEU A 24 7.55 5.42 2.33
CA LEU A 24 8.21 6.02 1.16
C LEU A 24 8.02 5.20 -0.11
N ILE A 25 7.24 4.10 -0.07
CA ILE A 25 6.33 3.82 -1.18
C ILE A 25 5.45 5.07 -1.22
N GLY A 26 5.92 6.07 -1.97
CA GLY A 26 5.28 7.35 -2.10
C GLY A 26 3.89 7.05 -2.61
N VAL A 27 2.90 7.24 -1.75
CA VAL A 27 1.53 7.37 -2.23
C VAL A 27 1.58 8.71 -2.93
N GLU A 28 1.84 8.70 -4.25
CA GLU A 28 1.43 9.83 -5.06
C GLU A 28 -0.03 10.06 -4.70
N GLU A 29 -0.33 11.26 -4.20
CA GLU A 29 -1.72 11.61 -3.92
C GLU A 29 -2.51 11.35 -5.20
N PRO A 30 -3.63 10.60 -5.14
CA PRO A 30 -4.38 10.27 -6.34
C PRO A 30 -4.76 11.57 -7.06
N LEU A 31 -4.68 11.55 -8.37
CA LEU A 31 -5.21 12.64 -9.19
C LEU A 31 -6.71 12.81 -8.92
N PRO A 32 -7.29 14.00 -9.15
CA PRO A 32 -8.71 14.23 -8.86
C PRO A 32 -9.67 13.23 -9.50
N ASP A 33 -9.35 12.73 -10.70
CA ASP A 33 -10.11 11.69 -11.39
C ASP A 33 -9.96 10.31 -10.73
N GLU A 34 -8.79 10.00 -10.17
CA GLU A 34 -8.56 8.77 -9.41
C GLU A 34 -9.32 8.82 -8.07
N VAL A 35 -9.36 9.97 -7.40
CA VAL A 35 -10.20 10.17 -6.19
C VAL A 35 -11.67 9.91 -6.51
N GLU A 36 -12.18 10.49 -7.59
CA GLU A 36 -13.57 10.30 -8.02
C GLU A 36 -13.86 8.81 -8.32
N ALA A 37 -12.94 8.13 -9.00
CA ALA A 37 -13.07 6.71 -9.32
C ALA A 37 -13.13 5.83 -8.05
N ILE A 38 -12.28 6.11 -7.06
CA ILE A 38 -12.24 5.41 -5.78
C ILE A 38 -13.55 5.62 -5.01
N GLU A 39 -14.02 6.88 -4.89
CA GLU A 39 -15.27 7.20 -4.20
C GLU A 39 -16.48 6.53 -4.88
N ASN A 40 -16.51 6.50 -6.21
CA ASN A 40 -17.56 5.85 -6.97
C ASN A 40 -17.57 4.34 -6.72
N TYR A 41 -16.40 3.71 -6.76
CA TYR A 41 -16.23 2.29 -6.46
C TYR A 41 -16.75 1.96 -5.05
N GLU A 42 -16.28 2.68 -4.03
CA GLU A 42 -16.69 2.42 -2.64
C GLU A 42 -18.19 2.64 -2.42
N ARG A 43 -18.78 3.68 -3.03
CA ARG A 43 -20.24 3.89 -3.02
C ARG A 43 -20.98 2.71 -3.64
N ARG A 44 -20.58 2.28 -4.84
CA ARG A 44 -21.22 1.15 -5.54
C ARG A 44 -21.08 -0.17 -4.78
N LYS A 45 -19.94 -0.37 -4.12
CA LYS A 45 -19.70 -1.50 -3.22
C LYS A 45 -20.68 -1.51 -2.06
N ALA A 46 -20.81 -0.37 -1.37
CA ALA A 46 -21.74 -0.21 -0.24
C ALA A 46 -23.21 -0.40 -0.66
N GLU A 47 -23.56 0.02 -1.86
CA GLU A 47 -24.90 -0.17 -2.44
C GLU A 47 -25.16 -1.60 -2.97
N GLY A 48 -24.17 -2.51 -2.91
CA GLY A 48 -24.29 -3.86 -3.46
C GLY A 48 -24.38 -3.91 -5.00
N ARG A 49 -23.89 -2.87 -5.68
CA ARG A 49 -23.92 -2.71 -7.15
C ARG A 49 -22.62 -3.16 -7.85
N LEU A 50 -21.77 -3.88 -7.14
CA LEU A 50 -20.56 -4.49 -7.68
C LEU A 50 -20.72 -6.01 -7.67
N SER A 51 -20.37 -6.65 -8.78
CA SER A 51 -20.24 -8.09 -8.92
C SER A 51 -18.77 -8.43 -9.05
N LEU A 52 -18.31 -9.42 -8.28
CA LEU A 52 -17.01 -10.05 -8.50
C LEU A 52 -17.14 -11.02 -9.67
N VAL A 53 -16.13 -11.04 -10.54
CA VAL A 53 -15.98 -11.99 -11.63
C VAL A 53 -14.62 -12.63 -11.48
N GLU A 54 -14.54 -13.94 -11.69
CA GLU A 54 -13.26 -14.65 -11.71
C GLU A 54 -12.46 -14.18 -12.94
N LEU A 55 -11.14 -14.08 -12.80
CA LEU A 55 -10.29 -13.59 -13.89
C LEU A 55 -10.28 -14.58 -15.07
N GLU A 56 -10.44 -15.86 -14.77
CA GLU A 56 -10.58 -16.96 -15.73
C GLU A 56 -11.81 -16.79 -16.64
N ASP A 57 -12.84 -16.06 -16.18
CA ASP A 57 -14.06 -15.78 -16.97
C ASP A 57 -13.87 -14.61 -17.96
N LEU A 58 -12.76 -13.88 -17.88
CA LEU A 58 -12.45 -12.71 -18.71
C LEU A 58 -11.51 -13.01 -19.89
N GLU A 59 -11.02 -14.26 -20.01
CA GLU A 59 -10.22 -14.69 -21.15
C GLU A 59 -11.10 -15.01 -22.37
N SER A 60 -10.93 -14.25 -23.46
CA SER A 60 -11.42 -14.56 -24.81
C SER A 60 -10.32 -14.35 -25.84
#